data_AF-A0A3N5YTZ0-F1
#
_entry.id   AF-A0A3N5YTZ0-F1
#
_cell.length_a   1.000
_cell.length_b   1.000
_cell.length_c   1.000
_cell.angle_alpha   90.00
_cell.angle_beta   90.00
_cell.angle_gamma   90.00
#
_symmetry.space_group_name_H-M   'P 1'
#
loop_
_entity.id
_entity.type
_entity.pdbx_description
1 polymer ?
#
loop_
_entity_poly.entity_id
_entity_poly.type
_entity_poly.pdbx_seq_one_letter_code
_entity_poly.pdbx_strand_id
1 'polypeptide(L)'
;MASKEVNIWAALSASGLLVTAAFPKASLDWLAWLALVPLLGALNGASAGEAYRRGFIFGLVHFASLLYWLVPTMVIYGHLPAPLAVGILLLFAAVLSLIFVAPMTCAFVAAGRTPLSAWCLFPVMWVGFEYLRSFLFTGFPWALLGYSQVPRLQLIQLSDIVGVYGVSALIALANGALFMGWLALRGGAWQGRRVGRRLAIAGISAAAGLAALVWGY
;
A
#
# COMPACT_ATOMS: atom_id res chain seq x y z
N MET A 1 -11.51 2.15 -24.42
CA MET A 1 -10.18 2.52 -23.88
C MET A 1 -10.33 3.53 -22.74
N ALA A 2 -11.01 4.67 -22.95
CA ALA A 2 -11.28 5.68 -21.93
C ALA A 2 -11.97 5.15 -20.64
N SER A 3 -12.98 4.29 -20.76
CA SER A 3 -13.67 3.71 -19.59
C SER A 3 -12.76 2.84 -18.71
N LYS A 4 -11.78 2.16 -19.32
CA LYS A 4 -10.83 1.29 -18.62
C LYS A 4 -9.79 2.12 -17.85
N GLU A 5 -9.39 3.26 -18.41
CA GLU A 5 -8.47 4.19 -17.74
C GLU A 5 -9.13 4.91 -16.57
N VAL A 6 -10.37 5.40 -16.74
CA VAL A 6 -11.15 6.00 -15.63
C VAL A 6 -11.28 5.03 -14.46
N ASN A 7 -11.52 3.74 -14.73
CA ASN A 7 -11.60 2.72 -13.70
C ASN A 7 -10.26 2.49 -12.97
N ILE A 8 -9.12 2.63 -13.66
CA ILE A 8 -7.78 2.48 -13.05
C ILE A 8 -7.49 3.64 -12.11
N TRP A 9 -7.72 4.88 -12.54
CA TRP A 9 -7.46 6.05 -11.70
C TRP A 9 -8.36 6.07 -10.46
N ALA A 10 -9.63 5.71 -10.62
CA ALA A 10 -10.54 5.54 -9.49
C ALA A 10 -10.07 4.46 -8.51
N ALA A 11 -9.59 3.31 -9.00
CA ALA A 11 -9.07 2.24 -8.16
C ALA A 11 -7.81 2.65 -7.39
N LEU A 12 -6.90 3.40 -8.02
CA LEU A 12 -5.68 3.91 -7.37
C LEU A 12 -6.01 4.92 -6.27
N SER A 13 -6.91 5.87 -6.56
CA SER A 13 -7.37 6.85 -5.57
C SER A 13 -8.10 6.17 -4.41
N ALA A 14 -8.98 5.21 -4.71
CA ALA A 14 -9.66 4.43 -3.68
C ALA A 14 -8.65 3.67 -2.80
N SER A 15 -7.68 2.99 -3.40
CA SER A 15 -6.63 2.28 -2.67
C SER A 15 -5.85 3.24 -1.74
N GLY A 16 -5.44 4.41 -2.23
CA GLY A 16 -4.72 5.40 -1.41
C GLY A 16 -5.54 5.90 -0.22
N LEU A 17 -6.83 6.18 -0.43
CA LEU A 17 -7.76 6.58 0.62
C LEU A 17 -8.01 5.44 1.63
N LEU A 18 -8.14 4.19 1.17
CA LEU A 18 -8.32 3.03 2.03
C LEU A 18 -7.12 2.82 2.96
N VAL A 19 -5.89 3.02 2.47
CA VAL A 19 -4.70 2.96 3.33
C VAL A 19 -4.74 4.08 4.37
N THR A 20 -5.10 5.30 3.98
CA THR A 20 -5.26 6.42 4.94
C THR A 20 -6.33 6.14 5.99
N ALA A 21 -7.45 5.53 5.59
CA ALA A 21 -8.55 5.18 6.49
C ALA A 21 -8.17 4.12 7.53
N ALA A 22 -7.10 3.36 7.33
CA ALA A 22 -6.60 2.41 8.31
C ALA A 22 -5.91 3.07 9.53
N PHE A 23 -5.68 4.38 9.50
CA PHE A 23 -5.01 5.10 10.58
C PHE A 23 -5.99 5.69 11.62
N PRO A 24 -5.52 6.02 12.84
CA PRO A 24 -6.35 6.14 14.05
C PRO A 24 -7.55 7.08 13.96
N LYS A 25 -7.50 8.16 13.17
CA LYS A 25 -8.65 9.08 13.09
C LYS A 25 -9.91 8.43 12.50
N ALA A 26 -9.74 7.52 11.54
CA ALA A 26 -10.84 6.73 11.01
C ALA A 26 -11.02 5.40 11.76
N SER A 27 -9.95 4.88 12.37
CA SER A 27 -9.97 3.64 13.18
C SER A 27 -10.50 2.41 12.42
N LEU A 28 -10.34 2.37 11.09
CA LEU A 28 -10.73 1.24 10.25
C LEU A 28 -9.51 0.37 9.95
N ASP A 29 -8.81 -0.11 10.99
CA ASP A 29 -7.56 -0.88 10.90
C ASP A 29 -7.67 -2.14 10.03
N TRP A 30 -8.86 -2.73 9.97
CA TRP A 30 -9.17 -3.89 9.12
C TRP A 30 -9.05 -3.59 7.63
N LEU A 31 -9.20 -2.32 7.21
CA LEU A 31 -9.01 -1.93 5.81
C LEU A 31 -7.58 -2.12 5.35
N ALA A 32 -6.58 -2.04 6.23
CA ALA A 32 -5.17 -2.25 5.86
C ALA A 32 -4.94 -3.59 5.14
N TRP A 33 -5.72 -4.62 5.50
CA TRP A 33 -5.61 -5.98 4.99
C TRP A 33 -6.11 -6.16 3.55
N LEU A 34 -6.88 -5.19 3.03
CA LEU A 34 -7.40 -5.22 1.66
C LEU A 34 -7.12 -3.93 0.87
N ALA A 35 -6.62 -2.88 1.53
CA ALA A 35 -6.44 -1.56 0.94
C ALA A 35 -5.49 -1.53 -0.25
N LEU A 36 -4.55 -2.47 -0.36
CA LEU A 36 -3.58 -2.55 -1.46
C LEU A 36 -4.05 -3.45 -2.61
N VAL A 37 -5.16 -4.17 -2.45
CA VAL A 37 -5.73 -5.03 -3.51
C VAL A 37 -6.08 -4.22 -4.78
N PRO A 38 -6.72 -3.03 -4.71
CA PRO A 38 -7.00 -2.25 -5.92
C PRO A 38 -5.73 -1.70 -6.58
N LEU A 39 -4.69 -1.36 -5.80
CA LEU A 39 -3.37 -1.02 -6.34
C LEU A 39 -2.78 -2.19 -7.13
N LEU A 40 -2.75 -3.41 -6.56
CA LEU A 40 -2.26 -4.60 -7.26
C LEU A 40 -3.06 -4.89 -8.54
N GLY A 41 -4.39 -4.72 -8.50
CA GLY A 41 -5.25 -4.78 -9.67
C GLY A 41 -4.88 -3.77 -10.75
N ALA A 42 -4.63 -2.53 -10.35
CA ALA A 42 -4.17 -1.47 -11.23
C ALA A 42 -2.74 -1.68 -11.75
N LEU A 43 -1.89 -2.48 -11.10
CA LEU A 43 -0.54 -2.81 -11.59
C LEU A 43 -0.52 -4.03 -12.52
N ASN A 44 -1.58 -4.84 -12.54
CA ASN A 44 -1.63 -6.05 -13.36
C ASN A 44 -1.67 -5.71 -14.86
N GLY A 45 -0.73 -6.27 -15.62
CA GLY A 45 -0.58 -6.00 -17.06
C GLY A 45 -0.03 -4.62 -17.38
N ALA A 46 0.39 -3.85 -16.37
CA ALA A 46 1.09 -2.58 -16.57
C ALA A 46 2.52 -2.82 -17.08
N SER A 47 3.03 -1.92 -17.92
CA SER A 47 4.48 -1.79 -18.12
C SER A 47 5.14 -1.17 -16.88
N ALA A 48 6.47 -1.27 -16.75
CA ALA A 48 7.20 -0.67 -15.62
C ALA A 48 7.02 0.86 -15.56
N GLY A 49 7.02 1.54 -16.72
CA GLY A 49 6.76 2.98 -16.79
C GLY A 49 5.32 3.37 -16.43
N GLU A 50 4.34 2.54 -16.79
CA GLU A 50 2.95 2.72 -16.33
C GLU A 50 2.84 2.50 -14.82
N ALA A 51 3.49 1.48 -14.29
CA ALA A 51 3.51 1.18 -12.86
C ALA A 51 4.09 2.33 -12.04
N TYR A 52 5.12 3.02 -12.57
CA TYR A 52 5.67 4.24 -11.98
C TYR A 52 4.59 5.32 -11.84
N ARG A 53 3.89 5.64 -12.94
CA ARG A 53 2.83 6.67 -12.94
C ARG A 53 1.65 6.28 -12.04
N ARG A 54 1.26 5.00 -12.05
CA ARG A 54 0.17 4.49 -11.21
C ARG A 54 0.54 4.54 -9.72
N GLY A 55 1.76 4.15 -9.37
CA GLY A 55 2.31 4.30 -8.02
C GLY A 55 2.36 5.75 -7.56
N PHE A 56 2.76 6.67 -8.44
CA PHE A 56 2.76 8.10 -8.15
C PHE A 56 1.37 8.62 -7.75
N ILE A 57 0.32 8.27 -8.50
CA ILE A 57 -1.05 8.70 -8.18
C ILE A 57 -1.54 8.07 -6.88
N PHE A 58 -1.35 6.76 -6.68
CA PHE A 58 -1.70 6.09 -5.43
C PHE A 58 -1.03 6.74 -4.21
N GLY A 59 0.29 6.94 -4.27
CA GLY A 59 1.04 7.56 -3.17
C GLY A 59 0.69 9.03 -2.96
N LEU A 60 0.40 9.79 -4.01
CA LEU A 60 -0.01 11.18 -3.91
C LEU A 60 -1.33 11.30 -3.15
N VAL A 61 -2.32 10.48 -3.52
CA VAL A 61 -3.63 10.46 -2.84
C VAL A 61 -3.48 10.00 -1.38
N HIS A 62 -2.68 8.97 -1.13
CA HIS A 62 -2.42 8.49 0.24
C HIS A 62 -1.75 9.57 1.10
N PHE A 63 -0.60 10.11 0.69
CA PHE A 63 0.13 11.09 1.51
C PHE A 63 -0.61 12.42 1.65
N ALA A 64 -1.28 12.91 0.61
CA ALA A 64 -2.07 14.15 0.70
C ALA A 64 -3.23 14.00 1.68
N SER A 65 -3.93 12.85 1.66
CA SER A 65 -5.04 12.58 2.59
C SER A 65 -4.55 12.26 4.01
N LEU A 66 -3.42 11.57 4.16
CA LEU A 66 -2.85 11.19 5.46
C LEU A 66 -2.27 12.39 6.21
N LEU A 67 -1.60 13.29 5.49
CA LEU A 67 -0.84 14.41 6.05
C LEU A 67 -1.63 15.72 6.06
N TYR A 68 -2.96 15.65 5.90
CA TYR A 68 -3.87 16.82 5.91
C TYR A 68 -3.65 17.74 7.13
N TRP A 69 -3.24 17.17 8.26
CA TRP A 69 -2.99 17.87 9.52
C TRP A 69 -1.78 18.81 9.46
N LEU A 70 -0.91 18.71 8.45
CA LEU A 70 0.19 19.65 8.26
C LEU A 70 -0.31 21.05 7.88
N VAL A 71 -1.46 21.16 7.21
CA VAL A 71 -2.01 22.45 6.77
C VAL A 71 -2.29 23.38 7.97
N PRO A 72 -3.10 23.01 8.97
CA PRO A 72 -3.31 23.87 10.14
C PRO A 72 -2.02 24.14 10.91
N THR A 73 -1.09 23.19 10.98
CA THR A 73 0.23 23.39 11.61
C THR A 73 1.03 24.50 10.92
N MET A 74 1.09 24.48 9.58
CA MET A 74 1.79 25.50 8.79
C MET A 74 1.11 26.87 8.87
N VAL A 75 -0.22 26.91 8.93
CA VAL A 75 -0.97 28.18 9.07
C VAL A 75 -0.77 28.79 10.45
N ILE A 76 -0.90 27.99 11.51
CA ILE A 76 -0.86 28.49 12.90
C ILE A 76 0.57 28.82 13.33
N TYR A 77 1.52 27.90 13.12
CA TYR A 77 2.88 28.06 13.62
C TYR A 77 3.84 28.64 12.58
N GLY A 78 3.62 28.34 11.31
CA GLY A 78 4.40 28.88 10.19
C GLY A 78 3.91 30.23 9.68
N HIS A 79 2.76 30.72 10.18
CA HIS A 79 2.12 31.98 9.74
C HIS A 79 1.91 32.06 8.22
N LEU A 80 1.73 30.90 7.56
CA LEU A 80 1.54 30.84 6.12
C LEU A 80 0.06 31.06 5.73
N PRO A 81 -0.21 31.73 4.60
CA PRO A 81 -1.55 31.73 4.02
C PRO A 81 -2.02 30.31 3.70
N ALA A 82 -3.29 30.01 3.95
CA ALA A 82 -3.85 28.66 3.77
C ALA A 82 -3.62 28.06 2.35
N PRO A 83 -3.80 28.81 1.24
CA PRO A 83 -3.51 28.27 -0.10
C PRO A 83 -2.06 27.83 -0.28
N LEU A 84 -1.11 28.57 0.30
CA LEU A 84 0.31 28.22 0.26
C LEU A 84 0.60 26.96 1.08
N ALA A 85 0.01 26.84 2.27
CA ALA A 85 0.13 25.65 3.10
C ALA A 85 -0.41 24.39 2.39
N VAL A 86 -1.55 24.49 1.70
CA VAL A 86 -2.08 23.39 0.87
C VAL A 86 -1.13 23.06 -0.28
N GLY A 87 -0.58 24.06 -0.97
CA GLY A 87 0.42 23.87 -2.03
C GLY A 87 1.66 23.11 -1.53
N ILE A 88 2.17 23.47 -0.35
CA ILE A 88 3.32 22.80 0.28
C ILE A 88 2.98 21.35 0.65
N LEU A 89 1.80 21.08 1.20
CA LEU A 89 1.35 19.71 1.48
C LEU A 89 1.31 18.86 0.19
N LEU A 90 0.72 19.39 -0.89
CA LEU A 90 0.63 18.66 -2.16
C LEU A 90 2.02 18.41 -2.75
N LEU A 91 2.92 19.39 -2.70
CA LEU A 91 4.31 19.22 -3.13
C LEU A 91 5.01 18.14 -2.30
N PHE A 92 4.86 18.17 -0.97
CA PHE A 92 5.47 17.19 -0.08
C PHE A 92 4.94 15.77 -0.33
N ALA A 93 3.63 15.62 -0.48
CA ALA A 93 3.00 14.35 -0.86
C ALA A 93 3.49 13.84 -2.22
N ALA A 94 3.64 14.75 -3.21
CA ALA A 94 4.18 14.41 -4.51
C ALA A 94 5.63 13.93 -4.42
N VAL A 95 6.48 14.60 -3.64
CA VAL A 95 7.88 14.21 -3.41
C VAL A 95 7.96 12.81 -2.79
N LEU A 96 7.21 12.55 -1.71
CA LEU A 96 7.18 11.23 -1.07
C LEU A 96 6.72 10.15 -2.05
N SER A 97 5.68 10.43 -2.83
CA SER A 97 5.16 9.49 -3.82
C SER A 97 6.14 9.22 -4.96
N LEU A 98 6.80 10.27 -5.47
CA LEU A 98 7.73 10.20 -6.59
C LEU A 98 9.04 9.49 -6.23
N ILE A 99 9.53 9.68 -5.01
CA ILE A 99 10.82 9.14 -4.55
C ILE A 99 10.70 7.71 -4.01
N PHE A 100 9.59 7.38 -3.36
CA PHE A 100 9.46 6.08 -2.69
C PHE A 100 8.46 5.14 -3.36
N VAL A 101 7.23 5.61 -3.57
CA VAL A 101 6.13 4.73 -4.02
C VAL A 101 6.22 4.41 -5.51
N ALA A 102 6.44 5.42 -6.35
CA ALA A 102 6.52 5.25 -7.80
C ALA A 102 7.72 4.37 -8.25
N PRO A 103 8.93 4.51 -7.69
CA PRO A 103 10.03 3.59 -7.99
C PRO A 103 9.77 2.18 -7.47
N MET A 104 9.16 2.03 -6.28
CA MET A 104 8.80 0.73 -5.73
C MET A 104 7.82 -0.03 -6.62
N THR A 105 6.74 0.61 -7.08
CA THR A 105 5.77 -0.04 -7.98
C THR A 105 6.38 -0.37 -9.34
N CYS A 106 7.24 0.51 -9.87
CA CYS A 106 8.01 0.27 -11.08
C CYS A 106 8.90 -0.98 -10.95
N ALA A 107 9.72 -1.05 -9.90
CA ALA A 107 10.60 -2.18 -9.61
C ALA A 107 9.83 -3.48 -9.36
N PHE A 108 8.72 -3.39 -8.62
CA PHE A 108 7.84 -4.53 -8.37
C PHE A 108 7.28 -5.13 -9.66
N VAL A 109 6.76 -4.32 -10.59
CA VAL A 109 6.26 -4.81 -11.88
C VAL A 109 7.40 -5.31 -12.77
N ALA A 110 8.58 -4.70 -12.71
CA ALA A 110 9.75 -5.14 -13.47
C ALA A 110 10.25 -6.53 -13.03
N ALA A 111 10.30 -6.80 -11.72
CA ALA A 111 10.83 -8.04 -11.14
C ALA A 111 9.77 -9.14 -10.92
N GLY A 112 8.56 -8.76 -10.50
CA GLY A 112 7.46 -9.65 -10.16
C GLY A 112 6.71 -10.19 -11.38
N ARG A 113 7.39 -10.88 -12.32
CA ARG A 113 6.79 -11.30 -13.60
C ARG A 113 5.91 -12.56 -13.53
N THR A 114 5.98 -13.32 -12.44
CA THR A 114 5.19 -14.54 -12.25
C THR A 114 4.27 -14.37 -11.04
N PRO A 115 3.14 -15.09 -10.96
CA PRO A 115 2.25 -15.01 -9.80
C PRO A 115 2.95 -15.28 -8.47
N LEU A 116 3.81 -16.31 -8.42
CA LEU A 116 4.57 -16.65 -7.21
C LEU A 116 5.59 -15.56 -6.88
N SER A 117 6.38 -15.11 -7.87
CA SER A 117 7.38 -14.07 -7.61
C SER A 117 6.74 -12.75 -7.18
N ALA A 118 5.60 -12.37 -7.76
CA ALA A 118 4.87 -11.18 -7.34
C ALA A 118 4.33 -11.30 -5.91
N TRP A 119 3.75 -12.46 -5.55
CA TRP A 119 3.25 -12.66 -4.19
C TRP A 119 4.37 -12.58 -3.13
N CYS A 120 5.54 -13.15 -3.40
CA CYS A 120 6.67 -13.10 -2.49
C CYS A 120 7.40 -11.74 -2.49
N LEU A 121 7.54 -11.09 -3.65
CA LEU A 121 8.27 -9.82 -3.75
C LEU A 121 7.48 -8.63 -3.23
N PHE A 122 6.15 -8.63 -3.32
CA PHE A 122 5.34 -7.49 -2.89
C PHE A 122 5.59 -7.06 -1.44
N PRO A 123 5.54 -7.95 -0.41
CA PRO A 123 5.82 -7.55 0.96
C PRO A 123 7.26 -7.06 1.16
N VAL A 124 8.24 -7.65 0.48
CA VAL A 124 9.65 -7.24 0.54
C VAL A 124 9.84 -5.83 -0.04
N MET A 125 9.23 -5.55 -1.20
CA MET A 125 9.31 -4.24 -1.85
C MET A 125 8.54 -3.17 -1.05
N TRP A 126 7.41 -3.54 -0.45
CA TRP A 126 6.64 -2.65 0.43
C TRP A 126 7.47 -2.23 1.65
N VAL A 127 8.00 -3.20 2.39
CA VAL A 127 8.85 -2.92 3.55
C VAL A 127 10.14 -2.21 3.14
N GLY A 128 10.72 -2.56 1.99
CA GLY A 128 11.93 -1.93 1.48
C GLY A 128 11.75 -0.42 1.30
N PHE A 129 10.65 0.04 0.70
CA PHE A 129 10.43 1.49 0.57
C PHE A 129 10.08 2.15 1.92
N GLU A 130 9.33 1.47 2.79
CA GLU A 130 9.04 1.97 4.14
C GLU A 130 10.32 2.18 4.95
N TYR A 131 11.24 1.22 4.87
CA TYR A 131 12.55 1.28 5.48
C TYR A 131 13.36 2.43 4.90
N LEU A 132 13.51 2.52 3.57
CA LEU A 132 14.23 3.63 2.92
C LEU A 132 13.67 5.00 3.30
N ARG A 133 12.34 5.14 3.34
CA ARG A 133 11.65 6.37 3.77
C ARG A 133 11.92 6.72 5.22
N SER A 134 12.28 5.75 6.06
CA SER A 134 12.59 5.98 7.47
C SER A 134 13.97 6.62 7.68
N PHE A 135 14.88 6.56 6.70
CA PHE A 135 16.27 7.03 6.86
C PHE A 135 16.73 8.05 5.81
N LEU A 136 16.26 7.94 4.56
CA LEU A 136 16.67 8.87 3.50
C LEU A 136 16.17 10.29 3.78
N PHE A 137 17.00 11.29 3.46
CA PHE A 137 16.69 12.72 3.63
C PHE A 137 16.21 13.06 5.06
N THR A 138 16.94 12.57 6.08
CA THR A 138 16.61 12.68 7.52
C THR A 138 15.45 11.81 8.01
N GLY A 139 14.76 11.12 7.10
CA GLY A 139 13.71 10.17 7.43
C GLY A 139 12.34 10.82 7.67
N PHE A 140 11.31 10.16 7.14
CA PHE A 140 9.91 10.50 7.41
C PHE A 140 9.07 9.22 7.57
N PRO A 141 9.25 8.44 8.65
CA PRO A 141 8.57 7.16 8.88
C PRO A 141 7.12 7.33 9.36
N TRP A 142 6.42 8.37 8.90
CA TRP A 142 5.06 8.64 9.35
C TRP A 142 4.10 7.57 8.84
N ALA A 143 3.29 7.00 9.74
CA ALA A 143 2.20 6.08 9.40
C ALA A 143 2.67 4.91 8.51
N LEU A 144 3.64 4.12 8.98
CA LEU A 144 3.97 2.83 8.38
C LEU A 144 2.76 1.90 8.46
N LEU A 145 2.61 1.00 7.47
CA LEU A 145 1.42 0.14 7.37
C LEU A 145 1.21 -0.67 8.64
N GLY A 146 2.27 -1.18 9.27
CA GLY A 146 2.21 -1.90 10.55
C GLY A 146 1.59 -1.10 11.71
N TYR A 147 1.71 0.23 11.73
CA TYR A 147 1.09 1.05 12.79
C TYR A 147 -0.44 1.05 12.75
N SER A 148 -1.06 0.70 11.62
CA SER A 148 -2.51 0.51 11.57
C SER A 148 -3.00 -0.56 12.54
N GLN A 149 -2.12 -1.50 12.94
CA GLN A 149 -2.48 -2.64 13.78
C GLN A 149 -2.21 -2.42 15.28
N VAL A 150 -1.85 -1.20 15.71
CA VAL A 150 -1.72 -0.86 17.14
C VAL A 150 -2.95 -1.25 17.97
N PRO A 151 -4.21 -1.10 17.49
CA PRO A 151 -5.39 -1.54 18.23
C PRO A 151 -5.51 -3.07 18.41
N ARG A 152 -4.71 -3.87 17.67
CA ARG A 152 -4.77 -5.35 17.66
C ARG A 152 -3.63 -5.92 18.50
N LEU A 153 -3.87 -6.05 19.81
CA LEU A 153 -2.85 -6.44 20.79
C LEU A 153 -2.10 -7.74 20.43
N GLN A 154 -2.84 -8.75 19.98
CA GLN A 154 -2.29 -10.07 19.66
C GLN A 154 -1.33 -10.01 18.48
N LEU A 155 -1.66 -9.19 17.47
CA LEU A 155 -0.80 -9.02 16.30
C LEU A 155 0.38 -8.09 16.60
N ILE A 156 0.14 -6.98 17.31
CA ILE A 156 1.18 -5.98 17.53
C ILE A 156 2.31 -6.50 18.42
N GLN A 157 2.06 -7.52 19.26
CA GLN A 157 3.10 -8.23 20.00
C GLN A 157 4.20 -8.82 19.12
N LEU A 158 3.88 -9.19 17.87
CA LEU A 158 4.87 -9.67 16.92
C LEU A 158 5.97 -8.62 16.64
N SER A 159 5.65 -7.33 16.79
CA SER A 159 6.62 -6.26 16.56
C SER A 159 7.83 -6.29 17.51
N ASP A 160 7.76 -7.00 18.65
CA ASP A 160 8.91 -7.20 19.56
C ASP A 160 10.01 -8.07 18.93
N ILE A 161 9.65 -8.94 17.97
CA ILE A 161 10.59 -9.85 17.31
C ILE A 161 11.04 -9.30 15.95
N VAL A 162 10.10 -8.84 15.13
CA VAL A 162 10.34 -8.48 13.72
C VAL A 162 10.23 -6.97 13.46
N GLY A 163 9.98 -6.18 14.50
CA GLY A 163 9.71 -4.75 14.38
C GLY A 163 8.39 -4.43 13.65
N VAL A 164 8.10 -3.14 13.50
CA VAL A 164 6.96 -2.65 12.72
C VAL A 164 6.98 -3.13 11.26
N TYR A 165 8.18 -3.28 10.70
CA TYR A 165 8.38 -3.71 9.32
C TYR A 165 7.88 -5.14 9.06
N GLY A 166 8.07 -6.07 10.00
CA GLY A 166 7.51 -7.42 9.85
C GLY A 166 5.98 -7.42 9.89
N VAL A 167 5.36 -6.55 10.69
CA VAL A 167 3.90 -6.37 10.68
C VAL A 167 3.44 -5.79 9.34
N SER A 168 4.13 -4.77 8.81
CA SER A 168 3.87 -4.25 7.45
C SER A 168 4.00 -5.35 6.38
N ALA A 169 5.02 -6.21 6.47
CA ALA A 169 5.21 -7.33 5.54
C ALA A 169 4.03 -8.30 5.58
N LEU A 170 3.51 -8.64 6.75
CA LEU A 170 2.36 -9.53 6.88
C LEU A 170 1.11 -8.95 6.21
N ILE A 171 0.83 -7.66 6.43
CA ILE A 171 -0.32 -6.99 5.82
C ILE A 171 -0.17 -6.94 4.29
N ALA A 172 1.02 -6.60 3.80
CA ALA A 172 1.30 -6.58 2.36
C ALA A 172 1.20 -7.99 1.74
N LEU A 173 1.69 -9.02 2.44
CA LEU A 173 1.59 -10.42 2.03
C LEU A 173 0.12 -10.86 1.92
N ALA A 174 -0.72 -10.47 2.90
CA ALA A 174 -2.15 -10.76 2.90
C ALA A 174 -2.86 -10.09 1.71
N ASN A 175 -2.57 -8.82 1.42
CA ASN A 175 -3.10 -8.13 0.25
C ASN A 175 -2.71 -8.84 -1.07
N GLY A 176 -1.45 -9.27 -1.19
CA GLY A 176 -0.96 -10.06 -2.31
C GLY A 176 -1.71 -11.40 -2.46
N ALA A 177 -1.90 -12.10 -1.35
CA ALA A 177 -2.64 -13.35 -1.29
C ALA A 177 -4.11 -13.18 -1.72
N LEU A 178 -4.81 -12.17 -1.19
CA LEU A 178 -6.19 -11.86 -1.55
C LEU A 178 -6.33 -11.57 -3.04
N PHE A 179 -5.41 -10.77 -3.58
CA PHE A 179 -5.43 -10.44 -5.01
C PHE A 179 -5.16 -11.65 -5.91
N MET A 180 -4.18 -12.50 -5.56
CA MET A 180 -3.90 -13.74 -6.30
C MET A 180 -5.07 -14.73 -6.21
N GLY A 181 -5.70 -14.87 -5.04
CA GLY A 181 -6.91 -15.65 -4.86
C GLY A 181 -8.06 -15.16 -5.74
N TRP A 182 -8.30 -13.84 -5.75
CA TRP A 182 -9.30 -13.21 -6.60
C TRP A 182 -9.05 -13.45 -8.10
N LEU A 183 -7.80 -13.30 -8.56
CA LEU A 183 -7.43 -13.61 -9.95
C LEU A 183 -7.72 -15.07 -10.28
N ALA A 184 -7.35 -16.01 -9.42
CA ALA A 184 -7.57 -17.43 -9.66
C ALA A 184 -9.06 -17.82 -9.71
N LEU A 185 -9.89 -17.25 -8.83
CA LEU A 185 -11.34 -17.46 -8.84
C LEU A 185 -11.99 -16.98 -10.15
N ARG A 186 -11.39 -15.95 -10.79
CA ARG A 186 -11.85 -15.42 -12.09
C ARG A 186 -11.16 -16.05 -13.31
N GLY A 187 -10.30 -17.06 -13.11
CA GLY A 187 -9.48 -17.62 -14.19
C GLY A 187 -8.52 -16.59 -14.82
N GLY A 188 -8.19 -15.54 -14.07
CA GLY A 188 -7.34 -14.44 -14.48
C GLY A 188 -5.86 -14.78 -14.48
N ALA A 189 -5.07 -13.82 -14.94
CA ALA A 189 -3.62 -13.94 -15.06
C ALA A 189 -2.95 -12.72 -14.44
N TRP A 190 -1.81 -12.95 -13.80
CA TRP A 190 -0.88 -11.89 -13.39
C TRP A 190 0.18 -11.71 -14.47
N GLN A 191 0.29 -10.51 -15.04
CA GLN A 191 1.26 -10.20 -16.11
C GLN A 191 1.20 -11.22 -17.28
N GLY A 192 -0.02 -11.63 -17.65
CA GLY A 192 -0.26 -12.61 -18.71
C GLY A 192 -0.06 -14.09 -18.31
N ARG A 193 0.47 -14.37 -17.11
CA ARG A 193 0.64 -15.74 -16.59
C ARG A 193 -0.51 -16.14 -15.67
N ARG A 194 -1.17 -17.26 -15.96
CA ARG A 194 -2.29 -17.78 -15.16
C ARG A 194 -1.88 -18.03 -13.72
N VAL A 195 -2.76 -17.68 -12.79
CA VAL A 195 -2.57 -17.99 -11.37
C VAL A 195 -2.97 -19.45 -11.12
N GLY A 196 -2.02 -20.27 -10.69
CA GLY A 196 -2.27 -21.69 -10.41
C GLY A 196 -3.20 -21.87 -9.21
N ARG A 197 -4.11 -22.85 -9.27
CA ARG A 197 -5.08 -23.14 -8.20
C ARG A 197 -4.43 -23.41 -6.84
N ARG A 198 -3.26 -24.07 -6.83
CA ARG A 198 -2.47 -24.32 -5.60
C ARG A 198 -2.00 -23.03 -4.95
N LEU A 199 -1.51 -22.08 -5.76
CA LEU A 199 -1.04 -20.79 -5.27
C LEU A 199 -2.19 -19.95 -4.69
N ALA A 200 -3.35 -20.02 -5.35
CA ALA A 200 -4.56 -19.35 -4.88
C ALA A 200 -5.05 -19.91 -3.53
N ILE A 201 -5.08 -21.24 -3.39
CA ILE A 201 -5.43 -21.88 -2.12
C ILE A 201 -4.42 -21.51 -1.04
N ALA A 202 -3.11 -21.58 -1.33
CA ALA A 202 -2.08 -21.18 -0.39
C ALA A 202 -2.23 -19.71 0.06
N GLY A 203 -2.52 -18.81 -0.87
CA GLY A 203 -2.79 -17.40 -0.57
C GLY A 203 -4.02 -17.22 0.32
N ILE A 204 -5.15 -17.79 -0.08
CA ILE A 204 -6.40 -17.70 0.69
C ILE A 204 -6.23 -18.29 2.09
N SER A 205 -5.58 -19.45 2.23
CA SER A 205 -5.30 -20.06 3.52
C SER A 205 -4.37 -19.21 4.38
N ALA A 206 -3.34 -18.59 3.78
CA ALA A 206 -2.47 -17.67 4.51
C ALA A 206 -3.22 -16.41 5.00
N ALA A 207 -4.04 -15.81 4.14
CA ALA A 207 -4.86 -14.66 4.51
C ALA A 207 -5.91 -15.01 5.59
N ALA A 208 -6.55 -16.18 5.48
CA ALA A 208 -7.49 -16.67 6.47
C ALA A 208 -6.82 -16.99 7.82
N GLY A 209 -5.62 -17.58 7.79
CA GLY A 209 -4.81 -17.83 8.99
C GLY A 209 -4.42 -16.53 9.68
N LEU A 210 -3.98 -15.52 8.92
CA LEU A 210 -3.69 -14.19 9.46
C LEU A 210 -4.96 -13.54 10.04
N ALA A 211 -6.10 -13.61 9.34
CA ALA A 211 -7.36 -13.08 9.84
C ALA A 211 -7.79 -13.76 11.15
N ALA A 212 -7.68 -15.09 11.24
CA ALA A 212 -7.99 -15.85 12.45
C ALA A 212 -7.05 -15.46 13.61
N LEU A 213 -5.77 -15.21 13.35
CA LEU A 213 -4.83 -14.75 14.36
C LEU A 213 -5.15 -13.33 14.87
N VAL A 214 -5.70 -12.47 14.00
CA VAL A 214 -5.97 -11.06 14.32
C VAL A 214 -7.33 -10.86 14.98
N TRP A 215 -8.36 -11.62 14.59
CA TRP A 215 -9.75 -11.43 15.00
C TRP A 215 -10.41 -12.66 15.62
N GLY A 216 -9.69 -13.77 15.78
CA GLY A 216 -10.26 -15.02 16.30
C GLY A 216 -10.45 -15.08 17.82
N TYR A 217 -10.15 -14.01 18.55
CA TYR A 217 -10.22 -13.93 20.01
C TYR A 217 -10.84 -12.61 20.48
#